data_AF-A0A804MIH1-F1
#
_entry.id   AF-A0A804MIH1-F1
#
_cell.length_a   1.000
_cell.length_b   1.000
_cell.length_c   1.000
_cell.angle_alpha   90.00
_cell.angle_beta   90.00
_cell.angle_gamma   90.00
#
_symmetry.space_group_name_H-M   'P 1'
#
loop_
_entity.id
_entity.type
_entity.pdbx_description
1 polymer ?
#
loop_
_entity_poly.entity_id
_entity_poly.type
_entity_poly.pdbx_seq_one_letter_code
_entity_poly.pdbx_strand_id
1 'polypeptide(L)'
;MTVLVSQVNRLRRAPLSRPIAGVGCASTGDTSAALSAYCAAAGIPAIVFLPANRISLEQLIQPIANGATVLSLDTDFDGCMRLIREVTAELPIYLANSLNSLRLEGQKT
;
A
#
# COMPACT_ATOMS: atom_id res chain seq x y z
N MET A 1 -2.27 -9.80 6.07
CA MET A 1 -2.49 -8.35 5.87
C MET A 1 -3.09 -7.68 7.12
N THR A 2 -4.04 -8.31 7.82
CA THR A 2 -4.61 -7.81 9.09
C THR A 2 -3.58 -7.30 10.11
N VAL A 3 -2.51 -8.08 10.39
CA VAL A 3 -1.46 -7.72 11.35
C VAL A 3 -0.74 -6.43 10.94
N LEU A 4 -0.36 -6.31 9.67
CA LEU A 4 0.31 -5.12 9.13
C LEU A 4 -0.57 -3.88 9.30
N VAL A 5 -1.82 -3.93 8.84
CA VAL A 5 -2.72 -2.77 8.87
C VAL A 5 -3.09 -2.40 10.31
N SER A 6 -3.29 -3.38 11.19
CA SER A 6 -3.50 -3.15 12.62
C SER A 6 -2.32 -2.43 13.27
N GLN A 7 -1.09 -2.82 12.93
CA GLN A 7 0.11 -2.15 13.43
C GLN A 7 0.24 -0.73 12.88
N VAL A 8 -0.02 -0.52 11.58
CA VAL A 8 -0.07 0.84 11.01
C VAL A 8 -1.11 1.69 11.72
N ASN A 9 -2.30 1.16 11.98
CA ASN A 9 -3.38 1.86 12.67
C ASN A 9 -2.99 2.24 14.11
N ARG A 10 -2.26 1.36 14.80
CA ARG A 10 -1.67 1.65 16.12
C ARG A 10 -0.65 2.78 16.03
N LEU A 11 0.28 2.73 15.07
CA LEU A 11 1.31 3.75 14.87
C LEU A 11 0.71 5.11 14.49
N ARG A 12 -0.37 5.14 13.69
CA ARG A 12 -1.09 6.37 13.33
C ARG A 12 -1.71 7.08 14.54
N ARG A 13 -2.06 6.34 15.60
CA ARG A 13 -2.59 6.87 16.86
C ARG A 13 -1.52 7.19 17.92
N ALA A 14 -0.28 6.78 17.69
CA ALA A 14 0.83 7.07 18.60
C ALA A 14 1.28 8.54 18.46
N PRO A 15 1.87 9.15 19.50
CA PRO A 15 2.37 10.52 19.46
C PRO A 15 3.71 10.61 18.68
N LEU A 16 3.68 10.26 17.39
CA LEU A 16 4.80 10.38 16.47
C LEU A 16 4.86 11.79 15.89
N SER A 17 6.06 12.31 15.65
CA SER A 17 6.27 13.63 15.03
C SER A 17 5.71 13.71 13.60
N ARG A 18 5.67 12.58 12.89
CA ARG A 18 5.10 12.45 11.54
C ARG A 18 4.13 11.26 11.51
N PRO A 19 2.82 11.49 11.74
CA PRO A 19 1.81 10.44 11.68
C PRO A 19 1.72 9.81 10.29
N ILE A 20 1.49 8.50 10.24
CA ILE A 20 1.33 7.77 8.98
C ILE A 20 0.07 8.26 8.25
N ALA A 21 0.25 8.83 7.06
CA ALA A 21 -0.83 9.36 6.23
C ALA A 21 -1.52 8.28 5.39
N GLY A 22 -0.85 7.17 5.09
CA GLY A 22 -1.41 6.09 4.29
C GLY A 22 -0.47 4.90 4.14
N VAL A 23 -0.93 3.88 3.42
CA VAL A 23 -0.14 2.69 3.09
C VAL A 23 -0.06 2.52 1.57
N GLY A 24 1.16 2.40 1.07
CA GLY A 24 1.46 2.21 -0.35
C GLY A 24 1.84 0.77 -0.69
N CYS A 25 1.57 0.34 -1.91
CA CYS A 25 2.12 -0.90 -2.48
C CYS A 25 2.39 -0.78 -3.98
N ALA A 26 3.22 -1.67 -4.52
CA ALA A 26 3.52 -1.77 -5.96
C ALA A 26 3.20 -3.19 -6.45
N SER A 27 1.93 -3.58 -6.36
CA SER A 27 1.44 -4.91 -6.74
C SER A 27 0.07 -4.82 -7.40
N THR A 28 -0.18 -5.63 -8.43
CA THR A 28 -1.49 -5.74 -9.10
C THR A 28 -2.34 -6.90 -8.59
N GLY A 29 -1.80 -7.79 -7.76
CA GLY A 29 -2.47 -9.02 -7.33
C GLY A 29 -3.03 -8.98 -5.92
N ASP A 30 -3.09 -10.14 -5.28
CA ASP A 30 -3.72 -10.33 -3.96
C ASP A 30 -3.15 -9.43 -2.86
N THR A 31 -1.88 -9.01 -2.98
CA THR A 31 -1.28 -8.09 -2.01
C THR A 31 -1.99 -6.74 -2.01
N SER A 32 -2.27 -6.14 -3.18
CA SER A 32 -2.98 -4.85 -3.22
C SER A 32 -4.45 -5.02 -2.89
N ALA A 33 -5.10 -6.08 -3.36
CA ALA A 33 -6.49 -6.39 -3.01
C ALA A 33 -6.69 -6.49 -1.50
N ALA A 34 -5.89 -7.32 -0.82
CA ALA A 34 -5.96 -7.47 0.63
C ALA A 34 -5.57 -6.17 1.34
N LEU A 35 -4.51 -5.47 0.90
CA LEU A 35 -4.11 -4.21 1.52
C LEU A 35 -5.24 -3.19 1.49
N SER A 36 -5.81 -2.95 0.32
CA SER A 36 -6.89 -1.99 0.11
C SER A 36 -8.12 -2.34 0.95
N ALA A 37 -8.50 -3.61 1.02
CA ALA A 37 -9.63 -4.04 1.85
C ALA A 37 -9.42 -3.74 3.34
N TYR A 38 -8.26 -4.10 3.90
CA TYR A 38 -7.97 -3.85 5.32
C TYR A 38 -7.77 -2.35 5.62
N CYS A 39 -7.17 -1.59 4.69
CA CYS A 39 -7.01 -0.15 4.79
C CYS A 39 -8.37 0.57 4.78
N ALA A 40 -9.26 0.19 3.87
CA ALA A 40 -10.63 0.70 3.81
C ALA A 40 -11.39 0.43 5.12
N ALA A 41 -11.32 -0.80 5.64
CA ALA A 41 -11.92 -1.16 6.92
C ALA A 41 -11.38 -0.35 8.12
N ALA A 42 -10.11 0.08 8.06
CA ALA A 42 -9.48 0.89 9.10
C ALA A 42 -9.57 2.41 8.89
N GLY A 43 -10.16 2.88 7.78
CA GLY A 43 -10.18 4.29 7.41
C GLY A 43 -8.77 4.87 7.15
N ILE A 44 -7.86 4.05 6.60
CA ILE A 44 -6.49 4.42 6.25
C ILE A 44 -6.39 4.51 4.72
N PRO A 45 -5.89 5.63 4.15
CA PRO A 45 -5.68 5.72 2.70
C PRO A 45 -4.75 4.62 2.17
N ALA A 46 -5.19 3.92 1.13
CA ALA A 46 -4.39 2.93 0.39
C ALA A 46 -3.97 3.49 -0.97
N ILE A 47 -2.70 3.32 -1.34
CA ILE A 47 -2.13 3.82 -2.60
C ILE A 47 -1.47 2.67 -3.35
N VAL A 48 -1.79 2.51 -4.63
CA VAL A 48 -1.24 1.46 -5.51
C VAL A 48 -0.46 2.12 -6.64
N PHE A 49 0.86 1.95 -6.64
CA PHE A 49 1.78 2.53 -7.62
C PHE A 49 2.08 1.51 -8.71
N LEU A 50 1.74 1.81 -9.96
CA LEU A 50 1.90 0.88 -11.07
C LEU A 50 2.39 1.57 -12.34
N PRO A 51 3.27 0.90 -13.12
CA PRO A 51 3.55 1.31 -14.50
C PRO A 51 2.26 1.36 -15.32
N ALA A 52 2.11 2.35 -16.20
CA ALA A 52 0.92 2.51 -17.04
C ALA A 52 0.65 1.27 -17.92
N ASN A 53 1.71 0.61 -18.38
CA ASN A 53 1.63 -0.62 -19.18
C ASN A 53 1.37 -1.89 -18.34
N ARG A 54 1.16 -1.77 -17.03
CA ARG A 54 0.83 -2.88 -16.11
C ARG A 54 -0.56 -2.75 -15.47
N ILE A 55 -1.39 -1.84 -15.98
CA ILE A 55 -2.77 -1.65 -15.48
C ILE A 55 -3.71 -2.61 -16.21
N SER A 56 -4.37 -3.49 -15.46
CA SER A 56 -5.54 -4.28 -15.91
C SER A 56 -6.69 -4.03 -14.95
N LEU A 57 -7.87 -3.74 -15.49
CA LEU A 57 -9.05 -3.48 -14.68
C LEU A 57 -9.46 -4.73 -13.88
N GLU A 58 -9.33 -5.91 -14.49
CA GLU A 58 -9.64 -7.20 -13.87
C GLU A 58 -8.76 -7.45 -12.66
N GLN A 59 -7.47 -7.09 -12.74
CA GLN A 59 -6.54 -7.22 -11.63
C GLN A 59 -6.82 -6.19 -10.52
N LEU A 60 -7.28 -4.99 -10.88
CA LEU A 60 -7.43 -3.87 -9.97
C LEU A 60 -8.85 -3.66 -9.44
N ILE A 61 -9.81 -4.51 -9.84
CA ILE A 61 -11.20 -4.39 -9.43
C ILE A 61 -11.35 -4.34 -7.90
N GLN A 62 -10.62 -5.17 -7.16
CA GLN A 62 -10.67 -5.20 -5.71
C GLN A 62 -10.05 -3.95 -5.06
N PRO A 63 -8.82 -3.52 -5.41
CA PRO A 63 -8.29 -2.24 -4.94
C PRO A 63 -9.21 -1.05 -5.20
N ILE A 64 -9.75 -0.94 -6.42
CA ILE A 64 -10.63 0.16 -6.84
C ILE A 64 -11.94 0.13 -6.06
N ALA A 65 -12.59 -1.04 -5.96
CA ALA A 65 -13.84 -1.19 -5.21
C ALA A 65 -13.67 -0.90 -3.71
N ASN A 66 -12.48 -1.13 -3.15
CA ASN A 66 -12.13 -0.75 -1.78
C ASN A 66 -11.64 0.70 -1.63
N GLY A 67 -11.76 1.54 -2.66
CA GLY A 67 -11.44 2.97 -2.58
C GLY A 67 -9.95 3.30 -2.52
N ALA A 68 -9.08 2.41 -2.99
CA ALA A 68 -7.65 2.72 -3.09
C ALA A 68 -7.35 3.69 -4.23
N THR A 69 -6.39 4.59 -3.99
CA THR A 69 -5.86 5.48 -5.03
C THR A 69 -4.88 4.70 -5.90
N VAL A 70 -5.28 4.36 -7.12
CA VAL A 70 -4.42 3.68 -8.10
C VAL A 70 -3.75 4.73 -8.99
N LEU A 71 -2.41 4.76 -8.95
CA LEU A 71 -1.59 5.65 -9.76
C LEU A 71 -1.02 4.90 -10.95
N SER A 72 -1.45 5.28 -12.15
CA SER A 72 -0.90 4.83 -13.44
C SER A 72 0.26 5.74 -13.84
N LEU A 73 1.48 5.29 -13.59
CA LEU A 73 2.70 6.07 -13.77
C LEU A 73 3.30 5.81 -15.16
N ASP A 74 3.61 6.88 -15.90
CA ASP A 74 4.28 6.78 -17.21
C ASP A 74 5.77 6.49 -17.06
N THR A 75 6.07 5.26 -16.64
CA THR A 75 7.41 4.75 -16.42
C THR A 75 7.37 3.22 -16.31
N ASP A 76 8.53 2.57 -16.21
CA ASP A 76 8.63 1.13 -16.00
C ASP A 76 8.65 0.78 -14.49
N PHE A 77 8.92 -0.48 -14.16
CA PHE A 77 8.95 -0.92 -12.76
C PHE A 77 10.04 -0.22 -11.95
N ASP A 78 11.23 -0.02 -12.52
CA ASP A 78 12.35 0.60 -11.82
C ASP A 78 12.09 2.08 -11.57
N GLY A 79 11.51 2.77 -12.55
CA GLY A 79 11.04 4.15 -12.40
C GLY A 79 9.91 4.28 -11.38
N CYS A 80 8.96 3.33 -11.33
CA CYS A 80 7.97 3.30 -10.26
C CYS A 80 8.62 3.14 -8.89
N MET A 81 9.58 2.21 -8.73
CA MET A 81 10.28 2.02 -7.47
C MET A 81 11.09 3.24 -7.05
N ARG A 82 11.69 3.96 -8.02
CA ARG A 82 12.36 5.24 -7.76
C ARG A 82 11.37 6.29 -7.26
N LEU A 83 10.26 6.52 -7.96
CA LEU A 83 9.22 7.47 -7.55
C LEU A 83 8.64 7.12 -6.17
N ILE A 84 8.41 5.84 -5.88
CA ILE A 84 7.95 5.38 -4.56
C ILE A 84 8.94 5.78 -3.47
N ARG A 85 10.25 5.63 -3.69
CA ARG A 85 11.28 6.05 -2.72
C ARG A 85 11.27 7.57 -2.50
N GLU A 86 11.17 8.34 -3.57
CA GLU A 86 11.10 9.81 -3.50
C GLU A 86 9.86 10.26 -2.70
N VAL A 87 8.69 9.73 -3.06
CA VAL A 87 7.41 10.03 -2.39
C VAL A 87 7.42 9.64 -0.92
N THR A 88 7.97 8.48 -0.57
CA THR A 88 8.00 7.99 0.82
C THR A 88 9.08 8.63 1.69
N ALA A 89 10.07 9.30 1.08
CA ALA A 89 10.99 10.16 1.81
C ALA A 89 10.31 11.46 2.28
N GLU A 90 9.44 12.03 1.44
CA GLU A 90 8.76 13.30 1.69
C GLU A 90 7.43 13.16 2.42
N LEU A 91 6.67 12.11 2.16
CA LEU A 91 5.36 11.86 2.75
C LEU A 91 5.40 10.66 3.70
N PRO A 92 4.68 10.69 4.82
CA PRO A 92 4.65 9.58 5.78
C PRO A 92 3.74 8.44 5.29
N ILE A 93 4.12 7.82 4.17
CA ILE A 93 3.45 6.67 3.56
C ILE A 93 4.24 5.42 3.90
N TYR A 94 3.57 4.46 4.54
CA TYR A 94 4.19 3.17 4.87
C TYR A 94 4.13 2.22 3.66
N LEU A 95 5.22 1.52 3.33
CA LEU A 95 5.22 0.58 2.21
C LEU A 95 4.93 -0.86 2.64
N ALA A 96 3.88 -1.43 2.07
CA ALA A 96 3.56 -2.85 2.15
C ALA A 96 4.23 -3.60 1.00
N ASN A 97 5.44 -4.11 1.23
CA ASN A 97 6.12 -5.03 0.32
C ASN A 97 6.14 -6.46 0.89
N SER A 98 6.66 -7.43 0.14
CA SER A 98 6.77 -8.84 0.56
C SER A 98 7.77 -9.04 1.71
N LEU A 99 8.79 -8.18 1.79
CA LEU A 99 9.84 -8.22 2.81
C LEU A 99 9.43 -7.59 4.15
N ASN A 100 8.16 -7.19 4.27
CA ASN A 100 7.64 -6.62 5.49
C ASN A 100 7.43 -7.72 6.54
N SER A 101 8.29 -7.75 7.57
CA SER A 101 8.29 -8.78 8.61
C SER A 101 6.93 -8.96 9.31
N LEU A 102 6.14 -7.89 9.45
CA LEU A 102 4.80 -7.95 10.05
C LEU A 102 3.81 -8.77 9.22
N ARG A 103 4.05 -8.93 7.91
CA ARG A 103 3.23 -9.82 7.09
C ARG A 103 3.47 -11.28 7.45
N LEU A 104 4.72 -11.65 7.68
CA LEU A 104 5.13 -13.01 8.04
C LEU A 104 4.51 -13.42 9.38
N GLU A 105 4.48 -12.49 10.35
CA GLU A 105 3.85 -12.72 11.65
C GLU A 105 2.35 -13.03 11.56
N GLY A 106 1.65 -12.49 10.56
CA GLY A 106 0.23 -12.79 10.33
C GLY A 106 -0.02 -13.99 9.42
N GLN A 107 1.01 -14.52 8.75
CA GLN A 107 0.89 -15.67 7.83
C GLN A 107 1.20 -17.01 8.51
N LYS A 108 1.75 -16.98 9.72
CA LYS A 108 2.06 -18.19 10.51
C LYS A 108 0.83 -18.89 11.11
N THR A 109 -0.35 -18.28 10.99
CA THR A 109 -1.66 -18.72 11.50
C THR A 109 -2.68 -18.66 10.39
#